data_AF-A0A1F4LII2-F1
#
_entry.id   AF-A0A1F4LII2-F1
#
_cell.length_a   1.000
_cell.length_b   1.000
_cell.length_c   1.000
_cell.angle_alpha   90.00
_cell.angle_beta   90.00
_cell.angle_gamma   90.00
#
_symmetry.space_group_name_H-M   'P 1'
#
loop_
_entity.id
_entity.type
_entity.pdbx_description
1 polymer ?
#
loop_
_entity_poly.entity_id
_entity_poly.type
_entity_poly.pdbx_seq_one_letter_code
_entity_poly.pdbx_strand_id
1 'polypeptide(L)'
;MTQTSQANTGFALPTPVEVPAASTTTATVLLPPGEKFEGTYNVVSDTSSRDLAIGGGILLVLFVAFFFAKNAYANTLVGKRVPPNKANAAGWWLFFFLASAATGVVLLAINAAQFMTPLFLGPVGFVSLLSLFLMLSTGRK
;
A
#
# COMPACT_ATOMS: atom_id res chain seq x y z
N MET A 1 -20.20 33.85 -53.22
CA MET A 1 -19.37 33.48 -54.38
C MET A 1 -17.95 33.92 -54.02
N THR A 2 -16.89 33.13 -53.94
CA THR A 2 -16.55 31.75 -54.32
C THR A 2 -15.30 31.36 -53.52
N GLN A 3 -15.21 30.07 -53.24
CA GLN A 3 -14.11 29.29 -52.70
C GLN A 3 -12.87 29.32 -53.62
N THR A 4 -11.65 29.17 -53.05
CA THR A 4 -10.44 28.44 -53.56
C THR A 4 -9.18 29.05 -52.93
N SER A 5 -8.14 28.36 -52.48
CA SER A 5 -7.79 26.94 -52.46
C SER A 5 -6.62 26.73 -51.49
N GLN A 6 -6.58 25.55 -50.87
CA GLN A 6 -5.39 24.97 -50.25
C GLN A 6 -4.22 24.91 -51.25
N ALA A 7 -2.99 25.17 -50.77
CA ALA A 7 -1.82 24.39 -51.16
C ALA A 7 -0.77 24.46 -50.04
N ASN A 8 -0.58 23.31 -49.42
CA ASN A 8 0.36 23.00 -48.34
C ASN A 8 1.73 22.64 -48.95
N THR A 9 2.81 23.29 -48.52
CA THR A 9 4.20 22.79 -48.61
C THR A 9 5.03 23.55 -47.57
N GLY A 10 5.72 23.01 -46.57
CA GLY A 10 5.94 21.66 -46.07
C GLY A 10 6.89 21.80 -44.86
N PHE A 11 6.67 21.02 -43.80
CA PHE A 11 7.48 20.93 -42.57
C PHE A 11 7.74 22.23 -41.79
N ALA A 12 6.80 22.57 -40.89
CA ALA A 12 7.12 23.38 -39.72
C ALA A 12 7.33 22.45 -38.51
N LEU A 13 8.52 22.48 -37.91
CA LEU A 13 8.78 21.80 -36.64
C LEU A 13 7.97 22.50 -35.54
N PRO A 14 7.22 21.78 -34.69
CA PRO A 14 6.58 22.39 -33.54
C PRO A 14 7.66 22.91 -32.59
N THR A 15 7.62 24.21 -32.26
CA THR A 15 8.44 24.78 -31.19
C THR A 15 8.16 24.03 -29.89
N PRO A 16 9.17 23.65 -29.09
CA PRO A 16 8.95 23.00 -27.80
C PRO A 16 8.07 23.91 -26.95
N VAL A 17 6.81 23.52 -26.77
CA VAL A 17 5.97 24.08 -25.72
C VAL A 17 6.57 23.55 -24.43
N GLU A 18 6.96 24.46 -23.54
CA GLU A 18 7.33 24.15 -22.17
C GLU A 18 6.14 23.40 -21.54
N VAL A 19 6.24 22.07 -21.45
CA VAL A 19 5.16 21.22 -20.96
C VAL A 19 5.13 21.35 -19.43
N PRO A 20 4.06 21.90 -18.83
CA PRO A 20 3.80 21.61 -17.43
C PRO A 20 3.49 20.11 -17.34
N ALA A 21 4.26 19.40 -16.50
CA ALA A 21 4.12 17.99 -16.13
C ALA A 21 3.01 17.21 -16.88
N ALA A 22 3.40 16.48 -17.93
CA ALA A 22 2.49 15.65 -18.70
C ALA A 22 1.83 14.61 -17.79
N SER A 23 0.51 14.72 -17.64
CA SER A 23 -0.38 13.66 -17.19
C SER A 23 -0.20 12.43 -18.08
N THR A 24 0.22 11.31 -17.49
CA THR A 24 0.35 10.01 -18.14
C THR A 24 -1.00 9.61 -18.75
N THR A 25 -1.08 9.63 -20.08
CA THR A 25 -2.24 9.11 -20.82
C THR A 25 -1.95 7.66 -21.16
N THR A 26 -2.68 6.73 -20.53
CA THR A 26 -2.59 5.30 -20.84
C THR A 26 -3.30 5.02 -22.16
N ALA A 27 -2.55 4.61 -23.18
CA ALA A 27 -3.11 4.14 -24.45
C ALA A 27 -3.29 2.62 -24.41
N THR A 28 -4.53 2.14 -24.59
CA THR A 28 -4.81 0.71 -24.79
C THR A 28 -4.55 0.36 -26.26
N VAL A 29 -3.53 -0.45 -26.52
CA VAL A 29 -3.25 -1.01 -27.85
C VAL A 29 -3.88 -2.40 -27.92
N LEU A 30 -4.92 -2.58 -28.75
CA LEU A 30 -5.43 -3.92 -29.09
C LEU A 30 -4.48 -4.56 -30.12
N LEU A 31 -3.86 -5.69 -29.76
CA LEU A 31 -3.11 -6.52 -30.70
C LEU A 31 -4.01 -7.54 -31.39
N PRO A 32 -3.81 -7.82 -32.69
CA PRO A 32 -4.44 -8.94 -33.38
C PRO A 32 -4.10 -10.28 -32.71
N PRO A 33 -4.97 -11.31 -32.81
CA PRO A 33 -4.71 -12.62 -32.21
C PRO A 33 -3.43 -13.24 -32.80
N GLY A 34 -2.43 -13.49 -31.95
CA GLY A 34 -1.18 -14.18 -32.33
C GLY A 34 0.08 -13.32 -32.29
N GLU A 35 -0.07 -12.00 -32.18
CA GLU A 35 1.06 -11.08 -32.01
C GLU A 35 1.43 -10.98 -30.52
N LYS A 36 2.73 -11.08 -30.21
CA LYS A 36 3.28 -10.87 -28.86
C LYS A 36 3.99 -9.53 -28.90
N PHE A 37 3.82 -8.69 -27.89
CA PHE A 37 4.68 -7.51 -27.74
C PHE A 37 6.13 -7.99 -27.63
N GLU A 38 6.97 -7.70 -28.62
CA GLU A 38 8.42 -7.89 -28.49
C GLU A 38 8.99 -6.72 -27.70
N GLY A 39 9.47 -7.01 -26.49
CA GLY A 39 10.07 -6.05 -25.57
C GLY A 39 9.77 -6.41 -24.11
N THR A 40 10.63 -5.96 -23.19
CA THR A 40 10.34 -6.03 -21.75
C THR A 40 9.30 -4.97 -21.42
N TYR A 41 8.03 -5.34 -21.41
CA TYR A 41 6.95 -4.48 -20.90
C TYR A 41 6.88 -4.64 -19.38
N ASN A 42 7.12 -3.54 -18.66
CA ASN A 42 6.78 -3.48 -17.25
C ASN A 42 5.26 -3.40 -17.16
N VAL A 43 4.61 -4.51 -16.80
CA VAL A 43 3.20 -4.50 -16.42
C VAL A 43 3.11 -3.82 -15.07
N VAL A 44 3.03 -2.48 -15.09
CA VAL A 44 2.70 -1.70 -13.90
C VAL A 44 1.26 -2.03 -13.56
N SER A 45 1.09 -2.88 -12.55
CA SER A 45 -0.23 -3.24 -12.04
C SER A 45 -0.70 -2.08 -11.18
N ASP A 46 -1.43 -1.14 -11.78
CA ASP A 46 -2.00 -0.02 -11.05
C ASP A 46 -2.98 -0.55 -9.98
N THR A 47 -2.76 -0.14 -8.74
CA THR A 47 -3.65 -0.51 -7.63
C THR A 47 -4.95 0.27 -7.74
N SER A 48 -6.07 -0.43 -7.94
CA SER A 48 -7.38 0.22 -8.08
C SER A 48 -7.86 0.83 -6.77
N SER A 49 -8.53 1.98 -6.84
CA SER A 49 -9.12 2.65 -5.68
C SER A 49 -10.14 1.78 -4.94
N ARG A 50 -10.82 0.89 -5.67
CA ARG A 50 -11.73 -0.12 -5.11
C ARG A 50 -10.99 -1.09 -4.19
N ASP A 51 -9.84 -1.60 -4.64
CA ASP A 51 -9.08 -2.59 -3.88
C ASP A 51 -8.49 -1.97 -2.62
N LEU A 52 -8.05 -0.71 -2.72
CA LEU A 52 -7.61 0.07 -1.56
C LEU A 52 -8.75 0.32 -0.57
N ALA A 53 -9.96 0.66 -1.06
CA ALA A 53 -11.13 0.87 -0.21
C ALA A 53 -11.55 -0.41 0.52
N ILE A 54 -11.54 -1.55 -0.17
CA ILE A 54 -11.85 -2.86 0.42
C ILE A 54 -10.78 -3.23 1.46
N GLY A 55 -9.49 -3.10 1.11
CA GLY A 55 -8.39 -3.36 2.04
C GLY A 55 -8.42 -2.48 3.28
N GLY A 56 -8.73 -1.19 3.12
CA GLY A 56 -8.94 -0.25 4.22
C GLY A 56 -10.11 -0.64 5.11
N GLY A 57 -11.23 -1.08 4.53
CA GLY A 57 -12.38 -1.60 5.27
C GLY A 57 -12.04 -2.85 6.08
N ILE A 58 -11.29 -3.79 5.51
CA ILE A 58 -10.79 -4.98 6.21
C ILE A 58 -9.87 -4.60 7.35
N LEU A 59 -8.95 -3.65 7.13
CA LEU A 59 -8.06 -3.14 8.19
C LEU A 59 -8.83 -2.52 9.34
N LEU A 60 -9.89 -1.76 9.07
CA LEU A 60 -10.73 -1.17 10.10
C LEU A 60 -11.38 -2.26 10.97
N VAL A 61 -11.98 -3.28 10.35
CA VAL A 61 -12.58 -4.41 11.07
C VAL A 61 -11.53 -5.15 11.91
N LEU A 62 -10.33 -5.39 11.36
CA LEU A 62 -9.23 -6.00 12.09
C LEU A 62 -8.78 -5.15 13.27
N PHE A 63 -8.66 -3.83 13.11
CA PHE A 63 -8.28 -2.94 14.21
C PHE A 63 -9.29 -2.99 15.34
N VAL A 64 -10.59 -3.04 15.03
CA VAL A 64 -11.63 -3.25 16.05
C VAL A 64 -11.41 -4.57 16.78
N ALA A 65 -11.18 -5.68 16.06
CA ALA A 65 -10.86 -6.96 16.69
C ALA A 65 -9.58 -6.89 17.56
N PHE A 66 -8.57 -6.14 17.12
CA PHE A 66 -7.31 -5.97 17.85
C PHE A 66 -7.46 -5.14 19.13
N PHE A 67 -8.44 -4.23 19.22
CA PHE A 67 -8.76 -3.56 20.49
C PHE A 67 -9.22 -4.56 21.56
N PHE A 68 -10.02 -5.56 21.17
CA PHE A 68 -10.40 -6.63 22.08
C PHE A 68 -9.20 -7.48 22.47
N ALA A 69 -8.33 -7.83 21.51
CA ALA A 69 -7.10 -8.58 21.80
C ALA A 69 -6.18 -7.82 22.76
N LYS A 70 -5.98 -6.51 22.55
CA LYS A 70 -5.23 -5.63 23.45
C LYS A 70 -5.80 -5.67 24.86
N ASN A 71 -7.11 -5.46 25.00
CA ASN A 71 -7.75 -5.38 26.31
C ASN A 71 -7.70 -6.72 27.05
N ALA A 72 -7.96 -7.81 26.34
CA ALA A 72 -7.84 -9.16 26.87
C ALA A 72 -6.40 -9.44 27.34
N TYR A 73 -5.40 -9.15 26.50
CA TYR A 73 -4.00 -9.40 26.83
C TYR A 73 -3.55 -8.61 28.07
N ALA A 74 -3.86 -7.32 28.13
CA ALA A 74 -3.56 -6.50 29.31
C ALA A 74 -4.20 -7.08 30.58
N ASN A 75 -5.46 -7.51 30.51
CA ASN A 75 -6.15 -8.12 31.65
C ASN A 75 -5.51 -9.45 32.09
N THR A 76 -5.07 -10.29 31.14
CA THR A 76 -4.36 -11.55 31.48
C THR A 76 -3.02 -11.29 32.17
N LEU A 77 -2.32 -10.21 31.85
CA LEU A 77 -1.06 -9.84 32.51
C LEU A 77 -1.28 -9.34 33.94
N VAL A 78 -2.35 -8.58 34.18
CA VAL A 78 -2.74 -8.18 35.54
C VAL A 78 -3.09 -9.41 36.38
N GLY A 79 -3.86 -10.35 35.83
CA GLY A 79 -4.15 -11.64 36.47
C GLY A 79 -2.89 -12.45 36.77
N LYS A 80 -1.85 -12.29 35.95
CA LYS A 80 -0.52 -12.89 36.18
C LYS A 80 0.34 -12.12 37.17
N ARG A 81 -0.12 -11.04 37.81
CA ARG A 81 0.65 -10.17 38.75
C ARG A 81 1.69 -9.26 38.09
N VAL A 82 1.52 -8.90 36.82
CA VAL A 82 2.30 -7.82 36.20
C VAL A 82 1.70 -6.47 36.60
N PRO A 83 2.50 -5.42 36.91
CA PRO A 83 1.98 -4.11 37.29
C PRO A 83 1.00 -3.55 36.24
N PRO A 84 -0.11 -2.89 36.64
CA PRO A 84 -1.13 -2.42 35.70
C PRO A 84 -0.59 -1.50 34.60
N ASN A 85 0.38 -0.64 34.94
CA ASN A 85 1.02 0.25 33.98
C ASN A 85 1.79 -0.54 32.90
N LYS A 86 2.59 -1.53 33.31
CA LYS A 86 3.33 -2.41 32.39
C LYS A 86 2.38 -3.26 31.54
N ALA A 87 1.32 -3.79 32.14
CA ALA A 87 0.31 -4.58 31.45
C ALA A 87 -0.40 -3.77 30.35
N ASN A 88 -0.78 -2.51 30.62
CA ASN A 88 -1.39 -1.65 29.61
C ASN A 88 -0.40 -1.30 28.48
N ALA A 89 0.85 -0.98 28.83
CA ALA A 89 1.91 -0.74 27.85
C ALA A 89 2.13 -1.96 26.93
N ALA A 90 2.22 -3.16 27.49
CA ALA A 90 2.37 -4.39 26.73
C ALA A 90 1.17 -4.66 25.78
N GLY A 91 -0.05 -4.33 26.22
CA GLY A 91 -1.23 -4.36 25.35
C GLY A 91 -1.17 -3.37 24.19
N TRP A 92 -0.64 -2.17 24.41
CA TRP A 92 -0.40 -1.20 23.33
C TRP A 92 0.64 -1.70 22.33
N TRP A 93 1.74 -2.29 22.80
CA TRP A 93 2.74 -2.89 21.92
C TRP A 93 2.18 -4.06 21.10
N LEU A 94 1.36 -4.92 21.71
CA LEU A 94 0.65 -5.98 20.99
C LEU A 94 -0.24 -5.40 19.88
N PHE A 95 -0.98 -4.33 20.17
CA PHE A 95 -1.83 -3.68 19.17
C PHE A 95 -1.01 -3.17 17.98
N PHE A 96 0.10 -2.48 18.22
CA PHE A 96 0.96 -1.99 17.14
C PHE A 96 1.57 -3.12 16.31
N PHE A 97 1.94 -4.23 16.95
CA PHE A 97 2.43 -5.41 16.25
C PHE A 97 1.37 -6.00 15.33
N LEU A 98 0.16 -6.26 15.83
CA LEU A 98 -0.94 -6.81 15.04
C LEU A 98 -1.37 -5.84 13.93
N ALA A 99 -1.44 -4.53 14.22
CA ALA A 99 -1.80 -3.52 13.24
C ALA A 99 -0.78 -3.43 12.11
N SER A 100 0.52 -3.42 12.43
CA SER A 100 1.59 -3.39 11.43
C SER A 100 1.61 -4.68 10.60
N ALA A 101 1.54 -5.84 11.25
CA ALA A 101 1.50 -7.13 10.56
C ALA A 101 0.28 -7.25 9.64
N ALA A 102 -0.90 -6.87 10.10
CA ALA A 102 -2.12 -6.84 9.29
C ALA A 102 -2.00 -5.87 8.10
N THR A 103 -1.38 -4.70 8.30
CA THR A 103 -1.13 -3.75 7.22
C THR A 103 -0.25 -4.39 6.15
N GLY A 104 0.84 -5.06 6.54
CA GLY A 104 1.68 -5.80 5.59
C GLY A 104 0.91 -6.88 4.84
N VAL A 105 0.10 -7.69 5.53
CA VAL A 105 -0.72 -8.76 4.92
C VAL A 105 -1.76 -8.20 3.96
N VAL A 106 -2.45 -7.12 4.32
CA VAL A 106 -3.49 -6.51 3.48
C VAL A 106 -2.87 -5.88 2.23
N LEU A 107 -1.74 -5.16 2.37
CA LEU A 107 -1.02 -4.63 1.22
C LEU A 107 -0.56 -5.74 0.27
N LEU A 108 -0.07 -6.86 0.81
CA LEU A 108 0.27 -8.04 0.03
C LEU A 108 -0.91 -8.59 -0.76
N ALA A 109 -2.07 -8.67 -0.12
CA ALA A 109 -3.29 -9.19 -0.72
C ALA A 109 -3.82 -8.30 -1.84
N ILE A 110 -3.62 -6.97 -1.74
CA ILE A 110 -4.03 -6.01 -2.77
C ILE A 110 -3.08 -6.09 -3.97
N ASN A 111 -1.77 -6.03 -3.74
CA ASN A 111 -0.78 -6.06 -4.81
C ASN A 111 0.60 -6.53 -4.31
N ALA A 112 0.82 -7.85 -4.33
CA ALA A 112 2.08 -8.43 -3.90
C ALA A 112 3.30 -7.92 -4.67
N ALA A 113 3.16 -7.63 -5.97
CA ALA A 113 4.27 -7.17 -6.81
C ALA A 113 4.77 -5.78 -6.42
N GLN A 114 3.87 -4.87 -6.04
CA GLN A 114 4.22 -3.51 -5.64
C GLN A 114 4.65 -3.42 -4.17
N PHE A 115 3.98 -4.16 -3.28
CA PHE A 115 4.16 -4.01 -1.83
C PHE A 115 5.22 -4.92 -1.21
N MET A 116 5.84 -5.82 -1.99
CA MET A 116 7.07 -6.54 -1.60
C MET A 116 8.35 -5.71 -1.76
N THR A 117 8.24 -4.47 -2.24
CA THR A 117 9.42 -3.61 -2.34
C THR A 117 9.97 -3.29 -0.94
N PRO A 118 11.31 -3.26 -0.78
CA PRO A 118 11.94 -2.95 0.52
C PRO A 118 11.48 -1.61 1.11
N LEU A 119 11.03 -0.69 0.26
CA LEU A 119 10.54 0.63 0.66
C LEU A 119 9.27 0.56 1.53
N PHE A 120 8.35 -0.37 1.25
CA PHE A 120 7.16 -0.58 2.08
C PHE A 120 7.40 -1.65 3.14
N LEU A 121 8.08 -2.73 2.76
CA LEU A 121 8.32 -3.86 3.66
C LEU A 121 9.27 -3.47 4.82
N GLY A 122 10.25 -2.61 4.57
CA GLY A 122 11.24 -2.17 5.55
C GLY A 122 10.59 -1.46 6.74
N PRO A 123 9.85 -0.34 6.54
CA PRO A 123 9.21 0.37 7.64
C PRO A 123 8.16 -0.47 8.38
N VAL A 124 7.29 -1.19 7.65
CA VAL A 124 6.24 -2.03 8.25
C VAL A 124 6.86 -3.16 9.06
N GLY A 125 7.86 -3.85 8.49
CA GLY A 125 8.61 -4.90 9.16
C GLY A 125 9.35 -4.38 10.39
N PHE A 126 9.99 -3.21 10.30
CA PHE A 126 10.68 -2.59 11.42
C PHE A 126 9.73 -2.28 12.58
N VAL A 127 8.59 -1.63 12.31
CA VAL A 127 7.58 -1.32 13.33
C VAL A 127 7.03 -2.61 13.95
N SER A 128 6.81 -3.65 13.14
CA SER A 128 6.35 -4.96 13.60
C SER A 128 7.36 -5.60 14.57
N LEU A 129 8.63 -5.67 14.20
CA LEU A 129 9.67 -6.26 15.04
C LEU A 129 9.92 -5.44 16.32
N LEU A 130 9.96 -4.12 16.22
CA LEU A 130 10.17 -3.22 17.35
C LEU A 130 9.03 -3.35 18.38
N SER A 131 7.78 -3.35 17.89
CA SER A 131 6.61 -3.51 18.76
C SER A 131 6.55 -4.89 19.40
N LEU A 132 6.88 -5.94 18.67
CA LEU A 132 6.98 -7.29 19.23
C LEU A 132 8.05 -7.37 20.33
N PHE A 133 9.23 -6.79 20.10
CA PHE A 133 10.29 -6.75 21.09
C PHE A 133 9.87 -6.01 22.37
N LEU A 134 9.22 -4.85 22.22
CA LEU A 134 8.76 -4.04 23.33
C LEU A 134 7.60 -4.69 24.09
N MET A 135 6.68 -5.37 23.39
CA MET A 135 5.61 -6.18 23.98
C MET A 135 6.19 -7.26 24.91
N LEU A 136 7.16 -8.03 24.40
CA LEU A 136 7.80 -9.10 25.17
C LEU A 136 8.59 -8.55 26.35
N SER A 137 9.26 -7.41 26.18
CA SER A 137 10.06 -6.79 27.24
C SER A 137 9.18 -6.20 28.36
N THR A 138 8.06 -5.55 28.02
CA THR A 138 7.15 -4.95 29.01
C THR A 138 6.22 -5.95 29.69
N GLY A 139 5.88 -7.06 29.04
CA GLY A 139 5.01 -8.10 29.60
C GLY A 139 5.68 -9.02 30.65
N ARG A 140 6.98 -8.86 30.89
CA ARG A 140 7.73 -9.65 31.88
C ARG A 140 7.53 -9.11 33.30
N LYS A 141 7.50 -10.04 34.26
CA LYS A 141 7.44 -9.75 35.70
C LYS A 141 8.72 -9.10 36.17
#